data_AF-G9X2M3-F1
#
_entry.id   AF-G9X2M3-F1
#
_cell.length_a   1.000
_cell.length_b   1.000
_cell.length_c   1.000
_cell.angle_alpha   90.00
_cell.angle_beta   90.00
_cell.angle_gamma   90.00
#
_symmetry.space_group_name_H-M   'P 1'
#
loop_
_entity.id
_entity.type
_entity.pdbx_description
1 polymer ?
#
loop_
_entity_poly.entity_id
_entity_poly.type
_entity_poly.pdbx_seq_one_letter_code
_entity_poly.pdbx_strand_id
1 'polypeptide(L)'
;MKNSLELDEALGYYKSGTLSVRLKDGRYARIHTRYPKVFVKEPGLWVFRGPIIVENIPEELIEKAKRVLEDPDTYINGAYDIKIKD
;
A
#
# COMPACT_ATOMS: atom_id res chain seq x y z
N MET A 1 7.40 -2.38 17.04
CA MET A 1 6.54 -3.45 16.48
C MET A 1 6.79 -3.49 14.98
N LYS A 2 7.12 -4.66 14.42
CA LYS A 2 7.31 -4.79 12.96
C LYS A 2 5.94 -4.58 12.30
N ASN A 3 5.84 -3.66 11.34
CA ASN A 3 4.61 -3.44 10.60
C ASN A 3 4.21 -4.77 9.94
N SER A 4 3.02 -5.30 10.26
CA SER A 4 2.54 -6.61 9.79
C SER A 4 1.91 -6.55 8.39
N LEU A 5 2.15 -5.48 7.64
CA LEU A 5 1.58 -5.27 6.31
C LEU A 5 2.50 -5.86 5.26
N GLU A 6 2.02 -6.89 4.57
CA GLU A 6 2.74 -7.51 3.47
C GLU A 6 2.00 -7.28 2.15
N LEU A 7 2.75 -6.95 1.11
CA LEU A 7 2.23 -6.82 -0.25
C LEU A 7 1.86 -8.21 -0.79
N ASP A 8 0.64 -8.35 -1.28
CA ASP A 8 0.16 -9.54 -1.99
C ASP A 8 0.19 -9.29 -3.50
N GLU A 9 -0.49 -8.23 -3.96
CA GLU A 9 -0.65 -7.94 -5.38
C GLU A 9 -0.52 -6.44 -5.66
N ALA A 10 0.21 -6.07 -6.71
CA ALA A 10 0.24 -4.70 -7.24
C ALA A 10 -0.93 -4.50 -8.22
N LEU A 11 -1.82 -3.57 -7.93
CA LEU A 11 -3.05 -3.34 -8.69
C LEU A 11 -2.91 -2.23 -9.73
N GLY A 12 -1.90 -1.38 -9.57
CA GLY A 12 -1.60 -0.29 -10.49
C GLY A 12 -0.81 0.82 -9.81
N TYR A 13 -0.38 1.79 -10.60
CA TYR A 13 0.42 2.90 -10.11
C TYR A 13 0.00 4.23 -10.70
N TYR A 14 0.45 5.29 -10.03
CA TYR A 14 0.31 6.65 -10.47
C TYR A 14 1.66 7.19 -10.92
N LYS A 15 1.67 8.08 -11.92
CA LYS A 15 2.88 8.84 -12.30
C LYS A 15 3.49 9.62 -11.13
N SER A 16 2.71 9.86 -10.06
CA SER A 16 3.17 10.41 -8.78
C SER A 16 4.06 9.46 -7.96
N GLY A 17 4.36 8.24 -8.42
CA GLY A 17 5.12 7.26 -7.61
C GLY A 17 4.31 6.72 -6.44
N THR A 18 2.99 6.58 -6.62
CA THR A 18 2.11 5.92 -5.65
C THR A 18 1.71 4.57 -6.22
N LEU A 19 1.83 3.51 -5.43
CA LEU A 19 1.42 2.16 -5.81
C LEU A 19 0.13 1.80 -5.07
N SER A 20 -0.87 1.34 -5.80
CA SER A 20 -2.08 0.75 -5.24
C SER A 20 -1.91 -0.77 -5.17
N VAL A 21 -2.16 -1.36 -4.01
CA VAL A 21 -1.89 -2.78 -3.74
C VAL A 21 -3.04 -3.45 -3.01
N ARG A 22 -3.15 -4.77 -3.17
CA ARG A 22 -3.79 -5.66 -2.20
C ARG A 22 -2.72 -6.16 -1.23
N LEU A 23 -3.05 -6.16 0.05
CA LEU A 23 -2.22 -6.70 1.13
C LEU A 23 -2.63 -8.16 1.41
N LYS A 24 -1.72 -8.94 2.00
CA LYS A 24 -1.96 -10.37 2.31
C LYS A 24 -3.13 -10.62 3.27
N ASP A 25 -3.47 -9.63 4.09
CA ASP A 25 -4.61 -9.70 5.01
C ASP A 25 -5.95 -9.32 4.35
N GLY A 26 -5.97 -9.15 3.02
CA GLY A 26 -7.16 -8.83 2.24
C GLY A 26 -7.49 -7.34 2.17
N ARG A 27 -6.76 -6.47 2.88
CA ARG A 27 -6.97 -5.02 2.82
C ARG A 27 -6.34 -4.42 1.57
N TYR A 28 -6.78 -3.22 1.22
CA TYR A 28 -6.23 -2.45 0.12
C TYR A 28 -5.40 -1.29 0.65
N ALA A 29 -4.30 -0.98 -0.04
CA ALA A 29 -3.45 0.14 0.35
C ALA A 29 -2.98 1.00 -0.82
N ARG A 30 -2.71 2.27 -0.52
CA ARG A 30 -1.89 3.16 -1.36
C ARG A 30 -0.58 3.44 -0.67
N ILE A 31 0.50 3.11 -1.33
CA ILE A 31 1.86 3.26 -0.84
C ILE A 31 2.52 4.41 -1.60
N HIS A 32 2.84 5.49 -0.90
CA HIS A 32 3.63 6.58 -1.45
C HIS A 32 5.11 6.22 -1.31
N THR A 33 5.82 6.05 -2.43
CA THR A 33 7.23 5.63 -2.40
C THR A 33 8.21 6.79 -2.31
N ARG A 34 7.78 8.02 -2.60
CA ARG A 34 8.61 9.23 -2.46
C ARG A 34 8.60 9.81 -1.05
N TYR A 35 7.51 9.58 -0.31
CA TYR A 35 7.32 10.03 1.06
C TYR A 35 6.74 8.83 1.79
N PRO A 36 7.48 8.19 2.71
CA PRO A 36 7.12 6.89 3.29
C PRO A 36 5.80 7.00 4.07
N LYS A 37 4.72 6.74 3.34
CA LYS A 37 3.34 6.94 3.79
C LYS A 37 2.46 5.89 3.16
N VAL A 38 1.72 5.17 3.99
CA VAL A 38 0.82 4.11 3.58
C VAL A 38 -0.58 4.46 4.03
N PHE A 39 -1.54 4.39 3.12
CA PHE A 39 -2.96 4.51 3.45
C PHE A 39 -3.62 3.14 3.33
N VAL A 40 -4.13 2.58 4.43
CA VAL A 40 -4.77 1.27 4.47
C VAL A 40 -6.28 1.43 4.67
N LYS A 41 -7.10 0.76 3.88
CA LYS A 41 -8.56 0.79 3.98
C LYS A 41 -9.17 -0.59 3.68
N GLU A 42 -10.28 -0.89 4.33
CA GLU A 42 -11.20 -1.99 3.99
C GLU A 42 -11.89 -1.74 2.63
N PRO A 43 -12.48 -2.76 1.97
CA PRO A 43 -12.55 -2.77 0.51
C PRO A 43 -13.43 -1.66 -0.06
N GLY A 44 -12.89 -0.96 -1.05
CA GLY A 44 -13.61 0.04 -1.83
C GLY A 44 -12.75 0.63 -2.94
N LEU A 45 -13.40 1.12 -4.00
CA LEU A 45 -12.83 1.76 -5.21
C LEU A 45 -11.87 2.95 -4.95
N TRP A 46 -11.61 3.31 -3.70
CA TRP A 46 -10.79 4.45 -3.29
C TRP A 46 -9.29 4.31 -3.61
N VAL A 47 -8.79 3.10 -3.80
CA VAL A 47 -7.42 2.89 -4.29
C VAL A 47 -7.24 3.34 -5.74
N PHE A 48 -8.34 3.59 -6.47
CA PHE A 48 -8.37 4.09 -7.85
C PHE A 48 -8.84 5.56 -7.89
N ARG A 49 -8.16 6.46 -7.19
CA ARG A 49 -8.41 7.91 -7.33
C ARG A 49 -7.71 8.47 -8.57
N GLY A 50 -8.45 8.63 -9.67
CA GLY A 50 -7.94 9.24 -10.91
C GLY A 50 -7.27 8.23 -11.85
N PRO A 51 -6.51 8.70 -12.86
CA PRO A 51 -5.96 7.83 -13.91
C PRO A 51 -4.84 6.96 -13.34
N ILE A 52 -5.22 5.76 -12.92
CA ILE A 52 -4.27 4.71 -12.56
C ILE A 52 -3.74 4.06 -13.83
N ILE A 53 -2.47 3.67 -13.81
CA ILE A 53 -1.86 2.85 -14.85
C ILE A 53 -1.78 1.43 -14.28
N VAL A 54 -2.50 0.50 -14.90
CA VAL A 54 -2.58 -0.89 -14.42
C VAL A 54 -1.67 -1.84 -15.21
N GLU A 55 -1.20 -1.40 -16.36
CA GLU A 55 -0.28 -2.16 -17.21
C GLU A 55 1.17 -1.77 -16.93
N ASN A 56 2.09 -2.72 -17.13
CA ASN A 56 3.54 -2.51 -17.06
C ASN A 56 3.98 -1.78 -15.77
N ILE A 57 3.44 -2.21 -14.62
CA ILE A 57 3.81 -1.64 -13.32
C ILE A 57 5.33 -1.79 -13.13
N PRO A 58 6.08 -0.70 -12.92
CA PRO A 58 7.53 -0.77 -12.81
C PRO A 58 7.96 -1.62 -11.61
N GLU A 59 8.82 -2.60 -11.81
CA GLU A 59 9.36 -3.47 -10.75
C GLU A 59 10.08 -2.65 -9.66
N GLU A 60 10.83 -1.62 -10.06
CA GLU A 60 11.49 -0.68 -9.14
C GLU A 60 10.48 -0.03 -8.17
N LEU A 61 9.25 0.25 -8.64
CA LEU A 61 8.22 0.85 -7.81
C LEU A 61 7.66 -0.15 -6.80
N ILE A 62 7.52 -1.42 -7.18
CA ILE A 62 7.12 -2.51 -6.29
C ILE A 62 8.16 -2.71 -5.20
N GLU A 63 9.45 -2.73 -5.55
CA GLU A 63 10.54 -2.87 -4.58
C GLU A 63 10.62 -1.69 -3.61
N LYS A 64 10.43 -0.45 -4.10
CA LYS A 64 10.32 0.72 -3.22
C LYS A 64 9.11 0.62 -2.28
N ALA A 65 7.98 0.11 -2.76
CA ALA A 65 6.79 -0.06 -1.94
C ALA A 65 7.01 -1.09 -0.83
N LYS A 66 7.67 -2.23 -1.13
CA LYS A 66 8.07 -3.22 -0.11
C LYS A 66 8.95 -2.59 0.97
N ARG A 67 9.98 -1.82 0.58
CA ARG A 67 10.84 -1.11 1.53
C ARG A 67 10.06 -0.15 2.43
N VAL A 68 9.08 0.57 1.89
CA VAL A 68 8.20 1.45 2.69
C VAL A 68 7.36 0.64 3.69
N LEU A 69 6.88 -0.56 3.34
CA LEU A 69 6.14 -1.42 4.28
C LEU A 69 7.02 -1.98 5.39
N GLU A 70 8.28 -2.30 5.07
CA GLU A 70 9.27 -2.83 6.01
C GLU A 70 9.87 -1.76 6.94
N ASP A 71 9.83 -0.49 6.53
CA ASP A 71 10.33 0.64 7.29
C ASP A 71 9.44 0.93 8.53
N PRO A 72 9.99 0.84 9.76
CA PRO A 72 9.24 1.10 10.98
C PRO A 72 8.83 2.58 11.15
N ASP A 73 9.51 3.52 10.47
CA ASP A 73 9.25 4.95 10.55
C ASP A 73 8.19 5.41 9.54
N THR A 74 7.70 4.50 8.69
CA THR A 74 6.63 4.79 7.74
C THR A 74 5.35 5.18 8.46
N TYR A 75 4.79 6.33 8.06
CA TYR A 75 3.50 6.76 8.58
C TYR A 75 2.37 5.95 7.93
N ILE A 76 1.67 5.16 8.75
CA ILE A 76 0.52 4.36 8.33
C ILE A 76 -0.77 5.08 8.75
N ASN A 77 -1.58 5.46 7.78
CA ASN A 77 -2.93 5.97 7.98
C ASN A 77 -3.94 4.87 7.63
N GLY A 78 -4.33 4.11 8.64
CA GLY A 78 -5.36 3.09 8.54
C GLY A 78 -6.56 3.42 9.42
N ALA A 79 -7.73 2.86 9.07
CA ALA A 79 -8.77 2.66 10.08
C ALA A 79 -8.23 1.62 11.07
N TYR A 80 -7.79 2.07 12.25
CA TYR A 80 -7.38 1.19 13.35
C TYR A 80 -8.64 0.59 13.98
N ASP A 81 -9.19 -0.45 13.36
CA ASP A 81 -10.08 -1.37 14.08
C ASP A 81 -9.79 -2.79 13.63
N ILE A 82 -8.67 -3.33 14.13
CA ILE A 82 -8.54 -4.78 14.26
C ILE A 82 -8.03 -5.01 15.67
N LYS A 83 -8.96 -5.23 16.61
CA LYS A 83 -8.66 -5.99 17.82
C LYS A 83 -8.19 -7.36 17.38
N ILE A 84 -6.89 -7.63 17.47
CA ILE A 84 -6.41 -9.00 17.52
C ILE A 84 -6.92 -9.52 18.87
N LYS A 85 -7.94 -10.38 18.84
CA LYS A 85 -8.28 -11.19 20.01
C LYS A 85 -7.15 -12.22 20.15
N ASP A 86 -6.60 -12.27 21.36
CA ASP A 86 -5.66 -13.29 21.82
C ASP A 86 -6.15 -14.72 21.56
#